data_AF-A0A3S1ARA0-F1
#
_entry.id   AF-A0A3S1ARA0-F1
#
_cell.length_a   1.000
_cell.length_b   1.000
_cell.length_c   1.000
_cell.angle_alpha   90.00
_cell.angle_beta   90.00
_cell.angle_gamma   90.00
#
_symmetry.space_group_name_H-M   'P 1'
#
loop_
_entity.id
_entity.type
_entity.pdbx_description
1 polymer ?
#
loop_
_entity_poly.entity_id
_entity_poly.type
_entity_poly.pdbx_seq_one_letter_code
_entity_poly.pdbx_strand_id
1 'polypeptide(L)' 'MNVKMIMFSGILTALAGSVIGLAGARIGQNDFNQLRFESEYYRNLYNKYVLIGAKIGFAVGVAQECVRELQMQQEE' A
#
# COMPACT_ATOMS: atom_id res chain seq x y z
N MET A 1 -7.28 23.13 5.52
CA MET A 1 -6.73 21.86 5.01
C MET A 1 -5.34 21.62 5.58
N ASN A 2 -5.15 20.58 6.40
CA ASN A 2 -3.89 20.23 7.05
C ASN A 2 -3.14 19.17 6.22
N VAL A 3 -2.41 19.65 5.23
CA VAL A 3 -1.63 18.82 4.29
C VAL A 3 -0.65 17.86 5.00
N LYS A 4 -0.11 18.23 6.17
CA LYS A 4 0.78 17.36 6.94
C LYS A 4 0.04 16.10 7.43
N MET A 5 -1.22 16.25 7.85
CA MET A 5 -2.04 15.15 8.32
C MET A 5 -2.45 14.23 7.17
N ILE A 6 -2.83 14.81 6.02
CA ILE A 6 -3.12 14.07 4.78
C ILE A 6 -1.92 13.22 4.34
N MET A 7 -0.71 13.80 4.33
CA MET A 7 0.51 13.06 4.00
C MET A 7 0.81 11.96 5.01
N PHE A 8 0.62 12.21 6.31
CA PHE A 8 0.85 11.20 7.35
C PHE A 8 -0.10 10.01 7.21
N SER A 9 -1.40 10.28 7.00
CA SER A 9 -2.40 9.24 6.71
C SER A 9 -2.02 8.44 5.46
N GLY A 10 -1.67 9.13 4.37
CA GLY A 10 -1.19 8.51 3.14
C GLY A 10 -0.01 7.57 3.38
N ILE A 11 1.02 8.01 4.13
CA ILE A 11 2.21 7.20 4.42
C ILE A 11 1.84 5.96 5.25
N LEU A 12 1.02 6.09 6.29
CA LEU A 12 0.60 4.96 7.11
C LEU A 12 -0.18 3.92 6.29
N THR A 13 -1.13 4.38 5.47
CA THR A 13 -1.92 3.48 4.63
C THR A 13 -1.07 2.90 3.50
N ALA A 14 -0.04 3.60 3.01
CA ALA A 14 0.94 3.06 2.07
C ALA A 14 1.75 1.92 2.69
N LEU A 15 2.20 2.07 3.94
CA LEU A 15 2.91 1.01 4.65
C LEU A 15 2.00 -0.23 4.82
N ALA A 16 0.76 -0.04 5.25
CA ALA A 16 -0.22 -1.13 5.35
C ALA A 16 -0.48 -1.79 3.98
N GLY A 17 -0.69 -0.99 2.94
CA GLY A 17 -0.88 -1.47 1.57
C GLY A 17 0.33 -2.24 1.04
N SER A 18 1.56 -1.82 1.40
CA SER A 18 2.79 -2.52 1.02
C SER A 18 2.87 -3.93 1.61
N VAL A 19 2.44 -4.10 2.86
CA VAL A 19 2.36 -5.40 3.55
C VAL A 19 1.29 -6.29 2.91
N ILE A 20 0.15 -5.72 2.53
CA ILE A 20 -0.93 -6.44 1.83
C ILE A 20 -0.47 -6.87 0.43
N GLY A 21 0.19 -5.98 -0.32
CA GLY A 21 0.74 -6.29 -1.63
C GLY A 21 1.78 -7.41 -1.56
N LEU A 22 2.63 -7.36 -0.53
CA LEU A 22 3.56 -8.44 -0.21
C LEU A 22 2.85 -9.77 0.09
N ALA A 23 1.83 -9.75 0.95
CA ALA A 23 1.06 -10.96 1.26
C ALA A 23 0.42 -11.54 -0.01
N GLY A 24 -0.14 -10.69 -0.88
CA GLY A 24 -0.68 -11.08 -2.18
C GLY A 24 0.38 -11.71 -3.10
N ALA A 25 1.60 -11.19 -3.11
CA ALA A 25 2.71 -11.77 -3.87
C ALA A 25 3.09 -13.18 -3.38
N ARG A 26 3.00 -13.43 -2.07
CA ARG A 26 3.22 -14.77 -1.49
C ARG A 26 2.07 -15.73 -1.78
N ILE A 27 0.82 -15.28 -1.66
CA ILE A 27 -0.35 -16.12 -1.93
C ILE A 27 -0.42 -16.52 -3.41
N GLY A 28 -0.04 -15.63 -4.32
CA GLY A 28 0.00 -15.91 -5.76
C GLY A 28 1.10 -16.88 -6.20
N GLN A 29 2.05 -17.25 -5.33
CA GLN A 29 3.03 -18.28 -5.62
C GLN A 29 2.44 -19.66 -5.31
N ASN A 30 2.11 -20.40 -6.37
CA ASN A 30 1.33 -21.64 -6.34
C ASN A 30 2.05 -22.86 -5.71
N ASP A 31 3.27 -22.70 -5.18
CA ASP A 31 4.07 -23.80 -4.62
C ASP A 31 4.63 -23.42 -3.25
N PHE A 32 3.89 -23.78 -2.21
CA PHE A 32 4.28 -23.61 -0.79
C PHE A 32 5.54 -24.41 -0.41
N ASN A 33 5.98 -25.36 -1.26
CA ASN A 33 7.02 -26.34 -0.94
C ASN A 33 8.29 -26.26 -1.80
N GLN A 34 8.37 -25.30 -2.73
CA GLN A 34 9.62 -25.02 -3.43
C GLN A 34 10.13 -23.66 -2.98
N LEU A 35 11.23 -23.64 -2.22
CA LEU A 35 12.10 -22.46 -2.16
C LEU A 35 12.71 -22.24 -3.55
N ARG A 36 11.92 -21.79 -4.54
CA ARG A 36 12.43 -21.24 -5.80
C ARG A 36 12.95 -19.82 -5.57
N PHE A 37 13.81 -19.65 -4.59
CA PHE A 37 14.64 -18.47 -4.49
C PHE A 37 15.89 -18.72 -5.32
N GLU A 38 15.85 -18.50 -6.63
CA GLU A 38 17.10 -18.33 -7.41
C GLU A 38 16.97 -17.71 -8.81
N SER A 39 15.85 -17.09 -9.19
CA SER A 39 15.82 -16.28 -10.42
C SER A 39 15.51 -14.82 -10.12
N GLU A 40 16.30 -13.90 -10.69
CA GLU A 40 16.07 -12.44 -10.59
C GLU A 40 14.63 -12.04 -10.93
N TYR A 41 13.98 -12.82 -11.81
CA TYR A 41 12.60 -12.62 -12.24
C TYR A 41 11.61 -12.59 -11.07
N TYR A 42 11.69 -13.55 -10.13
CA TYR A 42 10.80 -13.60 -8.96
C TYR A 42 11.16 -12.57 -7.89
N ARG A 43 12.44 -12.18 -7.78
CA ARG A 43 12.88 -11.10 -6.88
C ARG A 43 12.27 -9.75 -7.29
N ASN A 44 12.12 -9.53 -8.59
CA ASN A 44 11.52 -8.30 -9.11
C ASN A 44 9.99 -8.30 -8.96
N LEU A 45 9.36 -9.48 -8.95
CA LEU A 45 7.93 -9.62 -8.73
C LEU A 45 7.54 -9.16 -7.32
N TYR A 46 8.27 -9.59 -6.29
CA TYR A 46 8.11 -9.12 -4.91
C TYR A 46 8.09 -7.58 -4.81
N ASN A 47 9.11 -6.93 -5.38
CA ASN A 47 9.23 -5.48 -5.35
C ASN A 47 8.06 -4.79 -6.07
N LYS A 48 7.61 -5.34 -7.20
CA LYS A 48 6.46 -4.81 -7.94
C LYS A 48 5.18 -4.84 -7.10
N TYR A 49 4.86 -5.95 -6.46
CA TYR A 49 3.63 -6.08 -5.67
C TYR A 49 3.66 -5.22 -4.40
N VAL A 50 4.82 -5.10 -3.74
CA VAL A 50 5.02 -4.16 -2.63
C VAL A 50 4.77 -2.72 -3.08
N LEU A 51 5.33 -2.32 -4.23
CA LEU A 51 5.14 -0.99 -4.80
C LEU A 51 3.69 -0.73 -5.21
N ILE A 52 3.00 -1.70 -5.80
CA ILE A 52 1.59 -1.59 -6.17
C ILE A 52 0.74 -1.40 -4.91
N GLY A 53 0.93 -2.26 -3.91
CA GLY A 53 0.23 -2.17 -2.64
C GLY A 53 0.48 -0.83 -1.93
N ALA A 54 1.72 -0.36 -1.92
CA ALA A 54 2.06 0.94 -1.34
C ALA A 54 1.39 2.12 -2.06
N LYS A 55 1.36 2.11 -3.39
CA LYS A 55 0.71 3.17 -4.19
C LYS A 55 -0.80 3.22 -3.96
N ILE A 56 -1.45 2.05 -3.96
CA ILE A 56 -2.89 1.94 -3.70
C ILE A 56 -3.19 2.40 -2.27
N GLY A 57 -2.43 1.89 -1.29
CA GLY A 57 -2.58 2.29 0.11
C GLY A 57 -2.39 3.79 0.31
N PHE A 58 -1.38 4.38 -0.31
CA PHE A 58 -1.15 5.83 -0.26
C PHE A 58 -2.34 6.62 -0.81
N ALA A 59 -2.82 6.27 -2.00
CA ALA A 59 -3.94 6.94 -2.64
C ALA A 59 -5.21 6.87 -1.78
N VAL A 60 -5.50 5.71 -1.18
CA VAL A 60 -6.63 5.53 -0.27
C VAL A 60 -6.48 6.38 0.99
N GLY A 61 -5.32 6.37 1.64
CA GLY A 61 -5.11 7.15 2.88
C GLY A 61 -5.22 8.66 2.64
N VAL A 62 -4.65 9.16 1.55
CA VAL A 62 -4.78 10.57 1.14
C VAL A 62 -6.22 10.92 0.84
N ALA A 63 -6.95 10.08 0.09
CA ALA A 63 -8.34 10.34 -0.26
C ALA A 63 -9.25 10.35 0.97
N GLN A 64 -9.10 9.38 1.87
CA GLN A 64 -9.88 9.29 3.12
C GLN A 64 -9.67 10.52 4.00
N GLU A 65 -8.42 10.94 4.19
CA GLU A 65 -8.11 12.10 5.03
C GLU A 65 -8.56 13.42 4.38
N CYS A 66 -8.45 13.54 3.05
CA CYS A 66 -8.96 14.70 2.32
C CYS A 66 -10.48 14.84 2.45
N VAL A 67 -11.23 13.74 2.30
CA VAL A 67 -12.69 13.76 2.51
C VAL A 67 -13.04 14.13 3.95
N ARG A 68 -12.31 13.58 4.93
CA ARG A 68 -12.54 13.90 6.35
C ARG A 68 -12.35 15.38 6.65
N GLU A 69 -11.29 15.98 6.15
CA GLU A 69 -11.06 17.41 6.35
C GLU A 69 -12.12 18.28 5.67
N LEU A 70 -12.56 17.90 4.46
CA LEU A 70 -13.64 18.62 3.77
C LEU A 70 -14.97 18.54 4.53
N GLN A 71 -15.27 17.42 5.15
CA GLN A 71 -16.46 17.25 6.00
C GLN A 71 -16.36 18.11 7.27
N MET A 72 -15.19 18.11 7.95
CA MET A 72 -14.97 18.97 9.11
C MET A 72 -15.15 20.45 8.79
N GLN A 73 -14.72 20.90 7.60
CA GLN A 73 -14.90 22.28 7.15
C GLN A 73 -16.36 22.65 6.82
N GLN A 74 -17.25 21.68 6.58
CA GLN A 74 -18.67 21.92 6.35
C GLN A 74 -19.48 21.97 7.64
N GLU A 75 -19.00 21.31 8.70
CA GLU A 75 -19.64 21.27 10.02
C GLU A 75 -19.25 22.49 10.89
N GLU A 76 -18.22 23.25 10.49
CA GLU A 76 -17.75 24.49 11.12
C GLU A 76 -18.43 25.74 10.54
#